data_AF-A0A2L0B0B9-F1
#
_entry.id   AF-A0A2L0B0B9-F1
#
_cell.length_a   1.000
_cell.length_b   1.000
_cell.length_c   1.000
_cell.angle_alpha   90.00
_cell.angle_beta   90.00
_cell.angle_gamma   90.00
#
_symmetry.space_group_name_H-M   'P 1'
#
loop_
_entity.id
_entity.type
_entity.pdbx_description
1 polymer ?
#
loop_
_entity_poly.entity_id
_entity_poly.type
_entity_poly.pdbx_seq_one_letter_code
_entity_poly.pdbx_strand_id
1 'polypeptide(L)'
;ISHYFLVVVPEDKTQSNLNPDQFLTGTLLENNNKALENPNLPYIAAKFPQRNIPYTFHLGTGEEEDGFINYKLQRGRRYRIFVRAVVDTPQKHLYTSSPFSEYLSLDMREVPPGDPPLRPNPNVPTDNDVKVSSQREEAGIFWIIGPIIAALLLSLIFVLLFIYRKRRQPCKTPDQAAVTRPLIPADLNSSIAPSDPVEMRRLNFQTPVLISHPPIPILELSNHIERLKANDNLKFSQEYESIEPGQQFTWDHSNMEVNKPKNRYANVIAYDHSRVILPPEDGALGSDYINSNY
;
A
#
# COMPACT_ATOMS: atom_id res chain seq x y z
N ILE A 1 19.87 2.67 18.60
CA ILE A 1 18.82 3.12 19.54
C ILE A 1 19.47 4.11 20.48
N SER A 2 18.95 5.32 20.58
CA SER A 2 19.45 6.35 21.51
C SER A 2 18.77 6.22 22.87
N HIS A 3 17.44 6.12 22.87
CA HIS A 3 16.62 6.02 24.08
C HIS A 3 15.35 5.22 23.81
N TYR A 4 14.68 4.86 24.90
CA TYR A 4 13.36 4.23 24.90
C TYR A 4 12.34 5.17 25.53
N PHE A 5 11.12 5.18 25.00
CA PHE A 5 9.97 5.80 25.63
C PHE A 5 9.02 4.74 26.15
N LEU A 6 8.53 4.93 27.37
CA LEU A 6 7.38 4.19 27.89
C LEU A 6 6.12 5.01 27.63
N VAL A 7 5.25 4.50 26.77
CA VAL A 7 4.01 5.18 26.37
C VAL A 7 2.83 4.52 27.06
N VAL A 8 1.96 5.35 27.64
CA VAL A 8 0.70 4.93 28.28
C VAL A 8 -0.45 5.38 27.41
N VAL A 9 -1.33 4.44 27.09
CA VAL A 9 -2.52 4.65 26.27
C VAL A 9 -3.75 4.30 27.11
N PRO A 10 -4.52 5.30 27.58
CA PRO A 10 -5.82 5.08 28.20
C PRO A 10 -6.77 4.37 27.24
N GLU A 11 -7.66 3.52 27.77
CA GLU A 11 -8.69 2.90 26.95
C GLU A 11 -9.71 3.95 26.46
N ASP A 12 -9.76 4.13 25.14
CA ASP A 12 -10.76 4.95 24.46
C ASP A 12 -11.32 4.19 23.24
N LYS A 13 -12.64 4.29 23.02
CA LYS A 13 -13.35 3.62 21.93
C LYS A 13 -12.89 4.07 20.55
N THR A 14 -12.29 5.26 20.46
CA THR A 14 -11.76 5.81 19.21
C THR A 14 -10.35 5.28 18.88
N GLN A 15 -9.58 4.88 19.90
CA GLN A 15 -8.17 4.50 19.76
C GLN A 15 -7.94 2.99 19.90
N SER A 16 -8.99 2.19 20.15
CA SER A 16 -8.89 0.74 20.41
C SER A 16 -8.29 -0.07 19.26
N ASN A 17 -8.43 0.41 18.02
CA ASN A 17 -7.98 -0.26 16.80
C ASN A 17 -6.62 0.23 16.29
N LEU A 18 -5.99 1.18 16.99
CA LEU A 18 -4.69 1.71 16.60
C LEU A 18 -3.57 0.77 17.02
N ASN A 19 -2.54 0.65 16.18
CA ASN A 19 -1.30 -0.07 16.49
C ASN A 19 -0.28 0.88 17.15
N PRO A 20 0.67 0.36 17.95
CA PRO A 20 1.67 1.19 18.65
C PRO A 20 2.44 2.15 17.75
N ASP A 21 2.76 1.74 16.51
CA ASP A 21 3.52 2.57 15.57
C ASP A 21 2.72 3.74 14.96
N GLN A 22 1.39 3.70 15.05
CA GLN A 22 0.52 4.77 14.57
C GLN A 22 0.45 5.98 15.52
N PHE A 23 0.90 5.82 16.77
CA PHE A 23 1.03 6.94 17.70
C PHE A 23 2.30 7.74 17.35
N LEU A 24 2.16 8.89 16.72
CA LEU A 24 3.32 9.71 16.31
C LEU A 24 4.04 10.31 17.52
N THR A 25 5.37 10.25 17.53
CA THR A 25 6.18 10.77 18.65
C THR A 25 5.94 12.26 18.90
N GLY A 26 5.74 13.06 17.85
CA GLY A 26 5.41 14.49 17.98
C GLY A 26 4.10 14.72 18.73
N THR A 27 3.05 13.98 18.37
CA THR A 27 1.74 14.05 19.05
C THR A 27 1.83 13.59 20.51
N LEU A 28 2.61 12.54 20.79
CA LEU A 28 2.82 12.08 22.17
C LEU A 28 3.53 13.13 23.03
N LEU A 29 4.53 13.82 22.48
CA LEU A 29 5.23 14.92 23.16
C LEU A 29 4.31 16.12 23.41
N GLU A 30 3.42 16.46 22.47
CA GLU A 30 2.42 17.51 22.68
C GLU A 30 1.39 17.12 23.74
N ASN A 31 0.97 15.86 23.74
CA ASN A 31 0.02 15.33 24.70
C ASN A 31 0.57 15.35 26.13
N ASN A 32 1.87 15.23 26.34
CA ASN A 32 2.47 15.27 27.67
C ASN A 32 2.10 16.53 28.47
N ASN A 33 1.98 17.67 27.80
CA ASN A 33 1.56 18.94 28.42
C ASN A 33 0.05 19.01 28.65
N LYS A 34 -0.74 18.26 27.88
CA LYS A 34 -2.22 18.29 27.90
C LYS A 34 -2.84 17.11 28.65
N ALA A 35 -2.05 16.10 28.99
CA ALA A 35 -2.52 14.87 29.61
C ALA A 35 -3.10 15.10 31.01
N LEU A 36 -2.65 16.16 31.71
CA LEU A 36 -3.25 16.58 32.97
C LEU A 36 -4.68 17.10 32.78
N GLU A 37 -4.95 17.84 31.71
CA GLU A 37 -6.26 18.41 31.39
C GLU A 37 -7.20 17.35 30.78
N ASN A 38 -6.64 16.46 29.95
CA ASN A 38 -7.38 15.44 29.22
C ASN A 38 -6.81 14.04 29.52
N PRO A 39 -7.36 13.32 30.52
CA PRO A 39 -6.86 12.01 30.96
C PRO A 39 -7.13 10.86 29.97
N ASN A 40 -7.71 11.15 28.81
CA ASN A 40 -7.92 10.18 27.71
C ASN A 40 -6.79 10.22 26.69
N LEU A 41 -5.86 11.18 26.79
CA LEU A 41 -4.79 11.31 25.81
C LEU A 41 -3.65 10.32 26.08
N PRO A 42 -3.09 9.68 25.04
CA PRO A 42 -1.88 8.89 25.17
C PRO A 42 -0.69 9.80 25.42
N TYR A 43 0.19 9.41 26.35
CA TYR A 43 1.32 10.22 26.79
C TYR A 43 2.56 9.36 27.06
N ILE A 44 3.73 9.99 27.08
CA ILE A 44 5.00 9.37 27.47
C ILE A 44 5.15 9.51 28.97
N ALA A 45 5.17 8.38 29.68
CA ALA A 45 5.30 8.34 31.13
C ALA A 45 6.75 8.40 31.61
N ALA A 46 7.69 7.89 30.81
CA ALA A 46 9.11 7.90 31.14
C ALA A 46 9.99 7.78 29.89
N LYS A 47 11.22 8.27 30.01
CA LYS A 47 12.30 8.12 29.02
C LYS A 47 13.46 7.35 29.65
N PHE A 48 13.96 6.33 28.96
CA PHE A 48 15.08 5.53 29.43
C PHE A 48 16.26 5.59 28.46
N PRO A 49 17.50 5.79 28.93
CA PRO A 49 18.70 5.63 28.12
C PRO A 49 18.83 4.18 27.61
N GLN A 50 19.46 3.99 26.43
CA GLN A 50 19.60 2.66 25.81
C GLN A 50 20.13 1.57 26.76
N ARG A 51 21.09 1.92 27.63
CA ARG A 51 21.78 0.96 28.51
C ARG A 51 21.13 0.80 29.88
N ASN A 52 20.18 1.67 30.23
CA ASN A 52 19.67 1.83 31.60
C ASN A 52 18.14 1.69 31.65
N ILE A 53 17.56 0.76 30.90
CA ILE A 53 16.13 0.42 31.06
C ILE A 53 15.95 -0.42 32.33
N PRO A 54 15.13 0.01 33.30
CA PRO A 54 14.95 -0.72 34.55
C PRO A 54 14.23 -2.05 34.32
N TYR A 55 14.44 -2.99 35.25
CA TYR A 55 13.76 -4.30 35.20
C TYR A 55 12.28 -4.17 35.56
N THR A 56 11.98 -3.31 36.53
CA THR A 56 10.62 -2.98 36.98
C THR A 56 10.43 -1.48 36.92
N PHE A 57 9.27 -1.05 36.44
CA PHE A 57 8.87 0.34 36.45
C PHE A 57 7.48 0.44 37.09
N HIS A 58 7.33 1.31 38.09
CA HIS A 58 6.06 1.54 38.75
C HIS A 58 5.26 2.59 37.98
N LEU A 59 4.18 2.16 37.34
CA LEU A 59 3.32 3.06 36.58
C LEU A 59 2.34 3.81 37.51
N GLY A 60 2.14 5.10 37.25
CA GLY A 60 1.17 5.92 37.98
C GLY A 60 1.66 6.57 39.28
N THR A 61 2.97 6.78 39.46
CA THR A 61 3.52 7.37 40.70
C THR A 61 3.16 8.85 40.86
N GLY A 62 2.94 9.58 39.76
CA GLY A 62 2.75 11.03 39.74
C GLY A 62 4.05 11.83 39.77
N GLU A 63 5.19 11.17 39.62
CA GLU A 63 6.52 11.79 39.64
C GLU A 63 6.96 12.21 38.24
N GLU A 64 7.83 13.22 38.16
CA GLU A 64 8.45 13.70 36.92
C GLU A 64 9.89 13.21 36.82
N GLU A 65 10.23 12.60 35.68
CA GLU A 65 11.58 12.10 35.38
C GLU A 65 11.95 12.45 33.93
N ASP A 66 13.13 13.04 33.72
CA ASP A 66 13.64 13.46 32.40
C ASP A 66 12.68 14.32 31.56
N GLY A 67 11.83 15.13 32.22
CA GLY A 67 10.82 16.00 31.59
C GLY A 67 9.52 15.28 31.21
N PHE A 68 9.31 14.06 31.70
CA PHE A 68 8.11 13.26 31.49
C PHE A 68 7.43 12.96 32.83
N ILE A 69 6.11 13.14 32.89
CA ILE A 69 5.32 12.94 34.11
C ILE A 69 4.61 11.58 34.05
N ASN A 70 4.83 10.76 35.05
CA ASN A 70 4.15 9.48 35.22
C ASN A 70 2.77 9.68 35.88
N TYR A 71 1.81 10.24 35.15
CA TYR A 71 0.49 10.61 35.69
C TYR A 71 -0.21 9.48 36.45
N LYS A 72 -0.85 9.81 37.58
CA LYS A 72 -1.59 8.85 38.41
C LYS A 72 -2.70 8.18 37.63
N LEU A 73 -2.75 6.85 37.72
CA LEU A 73 -3.82 6.05 37.11
C LEU A 73 -5.16 6.28 37.83
N GLN A 74 -6.27 6.21 37.09
CA GLN A 74 -7.60 6.41 37.63
C GLN A 74 -8.30 5.08 37.93
N ARG A 75 -9.08 5.02 39.02
CA ARG A 75 -9.88 3.83 39.36
C ARG A 75 -11.00 3.61 38.34
N GLY A 76 -11.23 2.36 37.96
CA GLY A 76 -12.26 2.00 36.97
C GLY A 76 -11.89 2.32 35.53
N ARG A 77 -10.62 2.66 35.26
CA ARG A 77 -10.08 2.83 33.91
C ARG A 77 -9.03 1.78 33.60
N ARG A 78 -8.99 1.39 32.34
CA ARG A 78 -7.98 0.48 31.80
C ARG A 78 -6.99 1.26 30.93
N TYR A 79 -5.77 0.77 30.91
CA TYR A 79 -4.65 1.35 30.18
C TYR A 79 -3.90 0.23 29.47
N ARG A 80 -3.29 0.53 28.33
CA ARG A 80 -2.28 -0.33 27.69
C ARG A 80 -0.98 0.44 27.64
N ILE A 81 0.13 -0.28 27.66
CA ILE A 81 1.46 0.34 27.51
C ILE A 81 2.20 -0.30 26.35
N PHE A 82 3.13 0.46 25.79
CA PHE A 82 4.14 -0.07 24.88
C PHE A 82 5.46 0.69 25.07
N VAL A 83 6.56 0.03 24.70
CA VAL A 83 7.89 0.62 24.74
C VAL A 83 8.31 0.96 23.31
N ARG A 84 8.73 2.20 23.08
CA ARG A 84 9.24 2.65 21.78
C ARG A 84 10.73 2.87 21.83
N ALA A 85 11.47 2.22 20.94
CA ALA A 85 12.89 2.45 20.72
C ALA A 85 13.08 3.54 19.66
N VAL A 86 13.77 4.62 20.00
CA VAL A 86 14.07 5.73 19.08
C VAL A 86 15.53 5.67 18.66
N VAL A 87 15.83 6.03 17.42
CA VAL A 87 17.19 6.15 16.89
C VAL A 87 17.46 7.60 16.52
N ASP A 88 18.52 8.19 17.09
CA ASP A 88 18.97 9.52 16.72
C ASP A 88 19.76 9.40 15.41
N THR A 89 19.08 9.59 14.27
CA THR A 89 19.76 9.83 12.99
C THR A 89 19.47 11.26 12.53
N PRO A 90 20.46 12.01 12.02
CA PRO A 90 20.35 13.44 11.75
C PRO A 90 19.35 13.81 10.65
N GLN A 91 18.77 12.83 9.94
CA GLN A 91 17.87 13.06 8.81
C GLN A 91 16.53 12.31 8.93
N LYS A 92 16.37 11.39 9.89
CA LYS A 92 15.14 10.60 10.04
C LYS A 92 14.84 10.26 11.51
N HIS A 93 13.63 10.57 11.94
CA HIS A 93 13.08 10.12 13.22
C HIS A 93 12.64 8.66 13.13
N LEU A 94 13.61 7.75 13.11
CA LEU A 94 13.35 6.31 13.04
C LEU A 94 12.99 5.80 14.44
N TYR A 95 11.91 5.03 14.51
CA TYR A 95 11.49 4.36 15.73
C TYR A 95 10.91 2.99 15.41
N THR A 96 10.90 2.11 16.42
CA THR A 96 10.17 0.85 16.41
C THR A 96 9.51 0.67 17.77
N SER A 97 8.29 0.15 17.81
CA SER A 97 7.51 0.00 19.04
C SER A 97 7.28 -1.48 19.36
N SER A 98 7.28 -1.81 20.65
CA SER A 98 6.81 -3.12 21.10
C SER A 98 5.30 -3.28 20.84
N PRO A 99 4.78 -4.52 20.81
CA PRO A 99 3.35 -4.76 20.94
C PRO A 99 2.79 -4.11 22.21
N PHE A 100 1.47 -3.92 22.23
CA PHE A 100 0.77 -3.49 23.43
C PHE A 100 0.86 -4.56 24.53
N SER A 101 0.93 -4.12 25.77
CA SER A 101 0.67 -4.96 26.93
C SER A 101 -0.78 -5.43 26.96
N GLU A 102 -1.04 -6.41 27.83
CA GLU A 102 -2.40 -6.64 28.32
C GLU A 102 -2.94 -5.39 29.02
N TYR A 103 -4.26 -5.32 29.18
CA TYR A 103 -4.91 -4.20 29.85
C TYR A 103 -4.54 -4.16 31.33
N LEU A 104 -4.01 -3.01 31.74
CA LEU A 104 -3.67 -2.67 33.11
C LEU A 104 -4.77 -1.82 33.72
N SER A 105 -5.13 -2.08 34.97
CA SER A 105 -6.15 -1.31 35.69
C SER A 105 -5.91 -1.40 37.19
N LEU A 106 -6.30 -0.38 37.96
CA LEU A 106 -6.08 -0.40 39.42
C LEU A 106 -6.89 -1.49 40.14
N ASP A 107 -7.89 -2.06 39.47
CA ASP A 107 -8.73 -3.16 39.92
C ASP A 107 -8.24 -4.55 39.45
N MET A 108 -7.09 -4.62 38.79
CA MET A 108 -6.50 -5.90 38.39
C MET A 108 -6.07 -6.72 39.61
N ARG A 109 -6.19 -8.06 39.50
CA ARG A 109 -5.74 -8.98 40.54
C ARG A 109 -4.24 -8.80 40.75
N GLU A 110 -3.81 -8.72 42.00
CA GLU A 110 -2.39 -8.72 42.34
C GLU A 110 -1.71 -9.95 41.74
N VAL A 111 -0.49 -9.75 41.24
CA VAL A 111 0.33 -10.83 40.70
C VAL A 111 0.44 -11.91 41.77
N PRO A 112 0.20 -13.20 41.45
CA PRO A 112 0.37 -14.27 42.41
C PRO A 112 1.76 -14.22 43.06
N PRO A 113 1.90 -14.50 44.36
CA PRO A 113 3.20 -14.52 45.00
C PRO A 113 4.13 -15.51 44.29
N GLY A 114 5.24 -15.00 43.77
CA GLY A 114 6.21 -15.75 42.97
C GLY A 114 7.38 -14.86 42.59
N ASP A 115 8.41 -15.46 42.00
CA ASP A 115 9.58 -14.72 41.53
C ASP A 115 9.18 -13.78 40.39
N PRO A 116 9.72 -12.55 40.34
CA PRO A 116 9.41 -11.62 39.27
C PRO A 116 9.88 -12.18 37.91
N PRO A 117 9.14 -11.90 36.83
CA PRO A 117 9.36 -12.54 35.52
C PRO A 117 10.75 -12.23 34.96
N LEU A 118 11.58 -13.26 34.80
CA LEU A 118 12.95 -13.15 34.27
C LEU A 118 12.96 -12.53 32.87
N ARG A 119 13.95 -11.67 32.60
CA ARG A 119 14.16 -11.11 31.26
C ARG A 119 14.31 -12.27 30.27
N PRO A 120 13.55 -12.30 29.17
CA PRO A 120 13.74 -13.29 28.12
C PRO A 120 15.21 -13.33 27.70
N ASN A 121 15.80 -14.52 27.62
CA ASN A 121 17.18 -14.65 27.19
C ASN A 121 17.26 -14.24 25.70
N PRO A 122 17.99 -13.17 25.35
CA PRO A 122 18.06 -12.69 23.96
C PRO A 122 18.68 -13.70 22.99
N ASN A 123 19.32 -14.77 23.49
CA ASN A 123 19.94 -15.81 22.67
C ASN A 123 19.03 -17.04 22.43
N VAL A 124 17.81 -17.05 22.98
CA VAL A 124 16.84 -18.13 22.75
C VAL A 124 15.84 -17.66 21.69
N PRO A 125 15.69 -18.36 20.56
CA PRO A 125 14.69 -18.01 19.56
C PRO A 125 13.30 -18.19 20.16
N THR A 126 12.56 -17.11 20.30
CA THR A 126 11.12 -17.15 20.56
C THR A 126 10.38 -17.07 19.23
N ASP A 127 9.39 -17.93 18.99
CA ASP A 127 8.53 -17.96 17.77
C ASP A 127 7.77 -16.63 17.47
N ASN A 128 7.96 -15.61 18.30
CA ASN A 128 7.50 -14.25 18.05
C ASN A 128 8.51 -13.50 17.16
N ASP A 129 8.69 -13.99 15.93
CA ASP A 129 9.44 -13.26 14.89
C ASP A 129 8.67 -11.98 14.53
N VAL A 130 8.94 -10.91 15.27
CA VAL A 130 8.65 -9.55 14.81
C VAL A 130 9.60 -9.31 13.63
N LYS A 131 9.10 -9.50 12.42
CA LYS A 131 9.78 -9.08 11.19
C LYS A 131 10.01 -7.57 11.25
N VAL A 132 11.16 -7.19 11.80
CA VAL A 132 11.69 -5.83 11.71
C VAL A 132 11.98 -5.60 10.23
N SER A 133 11.05 -4.94 9.53
CA SER A 133 11.27 -4.46 8.17
C SER A 133 12.24 -3.27 8.23
N SER A 134 13.50 -3.51 8.57
CA SER A 134 14.57 -2.50 8.54
C SER A 134 15.25 -2.38 7.18
N GLN A 135 14.84 -3.16 6.18
CA GLN A 135 15.30 -3.01 4.79
C GLN A 135 14.19 -2.42 3.92
N ARG A 136 14.02 -1.10 3.94
CA ARG A 136 13.30 -0.43 2.82
C ARG A 136 13.77 0.96 2.44
N GLU A 137 14.78 1.52 3.09
CA GLU A 137 15.14 2.92 2.82
C GLU A 137 16.39 3.14 1.97
N GLU A 138 17.27 2.15 1.79
CA GLU A 138 18.46 2.32 0.92
C GLU A 138 18.35 1.59 -0.43
N ALA A 139 17.52 0.55 -0.53
CA ALA A 139 17.24 -0.13 -1.81
C ALA A 139 16.18 0.62 -2.66
N GLY A 140 15.24 1.33 -2.02
CA GLY A 140 14.16 2.03 -2.74
C GLY A 140 14.68 3.16 -3.63
N ILE A 141 15.70 3.90 -3.17
CA ILE A 141 16.24 5.04 -3.90
C ILE A 141 16.95 4.57 -5.18
N PHE A 142 17.70 3.46 -5.15
CA PHE A 142 18.37 2.93 -6.34
C PHE A 142 17.38 2.38 -7.39
N TRP A 143 16.32 1.69 -6.94
CA TRP A 143 15.26 1.19 -7.82
C TRP A 143 14.35 2.30 -8.37
N ILE A 144 14.31 3.48 -7.75
CA ILE A 144 13.59 4.65 -8.25
C ILE A 144 14.48 5.50 -9.17
N ILE A 145 15.74 5.72 -8.80
CA ILE A 145 16.69 6.54 -9.57
C ILE A 145 17.16 5.83 -10.84
N GLY A 146 17.33 4.50 -10.80
CA GLY A 146 17.73 3.69 -11.95
C GLY A 146 16.82 3.87 -13.17
N PRO A 147 15.48 3.70 -13.04
CA PRO A 147 14.52 3.94 -14.11
C PRO A 147 14.52 5.38 -14.61
N ILE A 148 14.70 6.37 -13.72
CA ILE A 148 14.73 7.79 -14.10
C ILE A 148 15.96 8.09 -14.95
N ILE A 149 17.14 7.59 -14.54
CA ILE A 149 18.39 7.75 -15.31
C ILE A 149 18.29 7.00 -16.64
N ALA A 150 17.72 5.78 -16.64
CA ALA A 150 17.51 5.00 -17.86
C ALA A 150 16.55 5.70 -18.84
N ALA A 151 15.45 6.28 -18.34
CA ALA A 151 14.50 7.03 -19.15
C ALA A 151 15.12 8.31 -19.73
N LEU A 152 15.95 9.03 -18.97
CA LEU A 152 16.69 10.20 -19.45
C LEU A 152 17.71 9.83 -20.54
N LEU A 153 18.46 8.73 -20.35
CA LEU A 153 19.39 8.21 -21.37
C LEU A 153 18.65 7.76 -22.63
N LEU A 154 17.54 7.04 -22.48
CA LEU A 154 16.72 6.58 -23.61
C LEU A 154 16.11 7.76 -24.38
N SER A 155 15.62 8.78 -23.68
CA SER A 155 15.13 10.02 -24.28
C SER A 155 16.22 10.73 -25.07
N LEU A 156 17.44 10.83 -24.52
CA LEU A 156 18.58 11.42 -25.23
C LEU A 156 18.94 10.62 -26.50
N ILE A 157 18.91 9.28 -26.42
CA ILE A 157 19.14 8.39 -27.58
C ILE A 157 18.06 8.60 -28.65
N PHE A 158 16.78 8.70 -28.27
CA PHE A 158 15.70 8.97 -29.22
C PHE A 158 15.82 10.35 -29.87
N VAL A 159 16.21 11.37 -29.12
CA VAL A 159 16.48 12.71 -29.67
C VAL A 159 17.65 12.66 -30.66
N LEU A 160 18.73 11.95 -30.32
CA LEU A 160 19.88 11.78 -31.22
C LEU A 160 19.51 10.98 -32.48
N LEU A 161 18.72 9.91 -32.36
CA LEU A 161 18.20 9.14 -33.50
C LEU A 161 17.22 9.95 -34.35
N PHE A 162 16.39 10.79 -33.73
CA PHE A 162 15.48 11.68 -34.43
C PHE A 162 16.26 12.75 -35.20
N ILE A 163 17.26 13.37 -34.59
CA ILE A 163 18.15 14.33 -35.27
C ILE A 163 18.94 13.63 -36.37
N TYR A 164 19.40 12.40 -36.16
CA TYR A 164 20.09 11.61 -37.17
C TYR A 164 19.17 11.26 -38.35
N ARG A 165 17.93 10.80 -38.10
CA ARG A 165 16.92 10.56 -39.16
C ARG A 165 16.56 11.86 -39.88
N LYS A 166 16.42 12.97 -39.15
CA LYS A 166 16.09 14.29 -39.71
C LYS A 166 17.24 14.89 -40.52
N ARG A 167 18.49 14.63 -40.14
CA ARG A 167 19.69 15.03 -40.92
C ARG A 167 19.98 14.11 -42.09
N ARG A 168 19.47 12.87 -42.09
CA ARG A 168 19.58 11.90 -43.19
C ARG A 168 18.41 11.88 -44.16
N GLN A 169 17.41 12.75 -44.01
CA GLN A 169 16.40 13.00 -45.04
C GLN A 169 16.83 14.19 -45.91
N PRO A 170 17.38 13.96 -47.12
CA PRO A 170 17.40 14.98 -48.15
C PRO A 170 15.96 15.24 -48.62
N CYS A 171 15.61 16.53 -48.72
CA CYS A 171 14.36 17.01 -49.31
C CYS A 171 14.15 16.49 -50.75
N LYS A 172 12.86 16.50 -51.16
CA LYS A 172 12.25 16.38 -52.52
C LYS A 172 11.53 15.03 -52.74
N THR A 173 10.32 14.93 -53.28
CA THR A 173 9.32 15.83 -53.92
C THR A 173 7.99 15.03 -54.03
N PRO A 174 6.84 15.67 -54.30
CA PRO A 174 5.54 15.00 -54.35
C PRO A 174 5.26 14.32 -55.70
N ASP A 175 4.21 13.51 -55.69
CA ASP A 175 3.44 12.93 -56.81
C ASP A 175 3.87 11.64 -57.52
N GLN A 176 2.82 10.86 -57.80
CA GLN A 176 2.68 9.74 -58.76
C GLN A 176 3.34 8.40 -58.40
N ALA A 177 2.53 7.48 -57.86
CA ALA A 177 2.50 6.08 -58.31
C ALA A 177 1.34 5.35 -57.61
N ALA A 178 0.16 5.45 -58.21
CA ALA A 178 -0.78 4.34 -58.17
C ALA A 178 -0.11 3.08 -58.74
N VAL A 179 -0.62 1.92 -58.33
CA VAL A 179 -0.36 0.60 -58.95
C VAL A 179 0.96 -0.07 -58.53
N THR A 180 0.94 -0.80 -57.42
CA THR A 180 1.29 -2.23 -57.30
C THR A 180 1.51 -2.62 -55.82
N ARG A 181 0.52 -3.26 -55.20
CA ARG A 181 0.71 -4.06 -53.97
C ARG A 181 0.51 -5.52 -54.34
N PRO A 182 1.54 -6.38 -54.30
CA PRO A 182 1.34 -7.81 -54.15
C PRO A 182 1.00 -8.11 -52.68
N LEU A 183 -0.05 -8.89 -52.51
CA LEU A 183 -0.64 -9.38 -51.27
C LEU A 183 0.17 -10.59 -50.74
N ILE A 184 0.36 -10.66 -49.41
CA ILE A 184 0.58 -11.87 -48.57
C ILE A 184 1.99 -12.54 -48.63
N PRO A 185 2.62 -12.84 -47.47
CA PRO A 185 3.30 -14.10 -47.24
C PRO A 185 2.38 -15.09 -46.51
N ALA A 186 2.27 -16.28 -47.09
CA ALA A 186 1.42 -17.35 -46.62
C ALA A 186 2.08 -18.07 -45.44
N ASP A 187 1.31 -18.24 -44.36
CA ASP A 187 1.37 -19.47 -43.57
C ASP A 187 0.00 -20.14 -43.66
N LEU A 188 -0.04 -21.23 -44.43
CA LEU A 188 -1.15 -22.15 -44.54
C LEU A 188 -1.31 -22.90 -43.22
N ASN A 189 -2.36 -22.58 -42.46
CA ASN A 189 -3.30 -23.53 -41.82
C ASN A 189 -4.10 -22.82 -40.71
N SER A 190 -5.00 -21.92 -41.10
CA SER A 190 -6.29 -21.63 -40.44
C SER A 190 -6.98 -20.49 -41.20
N SER A 191 -7.68 -20.83 -42.27
CA SER A 191 -8.49 -19.88 -43.03
C SER A 191 -9.77 -19.53 -42.27
N ILE A 192 -9.65 -18.69 -41.25
CA ILE A 192 -10.76 -17.87 -40.76
C ILE A 192 -10.17 -16.47 -40.58
N ALA A 193 -10.37 -15.60 -41.58
CA ALA A 193 -10.05 -14.20 -41.41
C ALA A 193 -10.81 -13.68 -40.18
N PRO A 194 -10.14 -13.08 -39.19
CA PRO A 194 -10.81 -12.57 -37.99
C PRO A 194 -11.71 -11.42 -38.44
N SER A 195 -13.01 -11.69 -38.50
CA SER A 195 -14.06 -10.72 -38.84
C SER A 195 -14.42 -9.83 -37.65
N ASP A 196 -13.94 -10.20 -36.45
CA ASP A 196 -14.15 -9.46 -35.23
C ASP A 196 -13.05 -8.39 -35.05
N PRO A 197 -13.41 -7.09 -35.00
CA PRO A 197 -12.47 -6.02 -34.67
C PRO A 197 -11.73 -6.23 -33.33
N VAL A 198 -12.28 -7.03 -32.41
CA VAL A 198 -11.63 -7.41 -31.14
C VAL A 198 -10.48 -8.38 -31.36
N GLU A 199 -10.68 -9.45 -32.15
CA GLU A 199 -9.61 -10.40 -32.51
C GLU A 199 -8.50 -9.71 -33.31
N MET A 200 -8.87 -8.81 -34.24
CA MET A 200 -7.92 -7.97 -34.98
C MET A 200 -7.10 -7.06 -34.06
N ARG A 201 -7.72 -6.45 -33.04
CA ARG A 201 -6.99 -5.66 -32.04
C ARG A 201 -6.07 -6.55 -31.20
N ARG A 202 -6.51 -7.75 -30.83
CA ARG A 202 -5.74 -8.70 -30.01
C ARG A 202 -4.47 -9.21 -30.70
N LEU A 203 -4.50 -9.38 -32.02
CA LEU A 203 -3.32 -9.74 -32.83
C LEU A 203 -2.29 -8.60 -32.92
N ASN A 204 -2.76 -7.34 -32.99
CA ASN A 204 -1.89 -6.17 -33.13
C ASN A 204 -1.41 -5.59 -31.80
N PHE A 205 -2.09 -5.89 -30.69
CA PHE A 205 -1.79 -5.40 -29.35
C PHE A 205 -1.66 -6.58 -28.36
N GLN A 206 -0.51 -7.26 -28.41
CA GLN A 206 -0.15 -8.24 -27.39
C GLN A 206 0.15 -7.52 -26.08
N THR A 207 -0.68 -7.73 -25.06
CA THR A 207 -0.38 -7.28 -23.70
C THR A 207 0.55 -8.29 -23.01
N PRO A 208 1.37 -7.88 -22.03
CA PRO A 208 2.20 -8.81 -21.26
C PRO A 208 1.42 -9.98 -20.65
N VAL A 209 0.15 -9.77 -20.28
CA VAL A 209 -0.76 -10.82 -19.79
C VAL A 209 -1.07 -11.87 -20.86
N LEU A 210 -1.27 -11.46 -22.12
CA LEU A 210 -1.49 -12.37 -23.25
C LEU A 210 -0.25 -13.23 -23.57
N ILE A 211 0.94 -12.80 -23.16
CA ILE A 211 2.19 -13.55 -23.33
C ILE A 211 2.31 -14.64 -22.26
N SER A 212 1.88 -14.39 -21.02
CA SER A 212 1.90 -15.39 -19.94
C SER A 212 0.67 -16.30 -19.91
N HIS A 213 -0.47 -15.85 -20.45
CA HIS A 213 -1.71 -16.62 -20.57
C HIS A 213 -2.16 -16.70 -22.03
N PRO A 214 -1.61 -17.65 -22.82
CA PRO A 214 -1.96 -17.78 -24.23
C PRO A 214 -3.41 -18.26 -24.42
N PRO A 215 -4.05 -17.95 -25.56
CA PRO A 215 -5.38 -18.47 -25.89
C PRO A 215 -5.42 -20.01 -25.85
N ILE A 216 -6.49 -20.56 -25.31
CA ILE A 216 -6.67 -22.01 -25.15
C ILE A 216 -7.47 -22.56 -26.33
N PRO A 217 -6.94 -23.52 -27.11
CA PRO A 217 -7.71 -24.19 -28.15
C PRO A 217 -8.94 -24.89 -27.57
N ILE A 218 -10.08 -24.83 -28.28
CA ILE A 218 -11.36 -25.40 -27.79
C ILE A 218 -11.22 -26.90 -27.47
N LEU A 219 -10.46 -27.64 -28.28
CA LEU A 219 -10.20 -29.08 -28.07
C LEU A 219 -9.46 -29.37 -26.76
N GLU A 220 -8.68 -28.41 -26.24
CA GLU A 220 -7.91 -28.55 -25.01
C GLU A 220 -8.60 -27.95 -23.78
N LEU A 221 -9.72 -27.25 -23.96
CA LEU A 221 -10.39 -26.49 -22.90
C LEU A 221 -10.76 -27.37 -21.70
N SER A 222 -11.28 -28.58 -21.93
CA SER A 222 -11.63 -29.52 -20.85
C SER A 222 -10.40 -29.89 -20.01
N ASN A 223 -9.31 -30.33 -20.66
CA ASN A 223 -8.06 -30.69 -20.01
C ASN A 223 -7.41 -29.49 -19.29
N HIS A 224 -7.59 -28.28 -19.82
CA HIS A 224 -7.11 -27.05 -19.20
C HIS A 224 -7.88 -26.75 -17.91
N ILE A 225 -9.22 -26.81 -17.93
CA ILE A 225 -10.06 -26.60 -16.75
C ILE A 225 -9.75 -27.64 -15.66
N GLU A 226 -9.59 -28.92 -16.00
CA GLU A 226 -9.21 -29.96 -15.03
C GLU A 226 -7.87 -29.67 -14.34
N ARG A 227 -6.88 -29.20 -15.11
CA ARG A 227 -5.58 -28.77 -14.57
C ARG A 227 -5.71 -27.57 -13.63
N LEU A 228 -6.63 -26.64 -13.91
CA LEU A 228 -6.88 -25.48 -13.05
C LEU A 228 -7.60 -25.85 -11.74
N LYS A 229 -8.54 -26.80 -11.80
CA LYS A 229 -9.30 -27.30 -10.62
C LYS A 229 -8.49 -28.19 -9.69
N ALA A 230 -7.45 -28.85 -10.21
CA ALA A 230 -6.60 -29.74 -9.43
C ALA A 230 -6.04 -29.03 -8.19
N ASN A 231 -5.83 -29.79 -7.11
CA ASN A 231 -5.36 -29.28 -5.81
C ASN A 231 -6.25 -28.14 -5.27
N ASP A 232 -7.56 -28.38 -5.23
CA ASP A 232 -8.55 -27.44 -4.68
C ASP A 232 -8.51 -26.05 -5.32
N ASN A 233 -8.53 -26.02 -6.66
CA ASN A 233 -8.52 -24.78 -7.46
C ASN A 233 -7.27 -23.90 -7.26
N LEU A 234 -6.15 -24.48 -6.80
CA LEU A 234 -4.91 -23.73 -6.54
C LEU A 234 -4.48 -22.88 -7.74
N LYS A 235 -4.47 -23.48 -8.95
CA LYS A 235 -4.07 -22.77 -10.16
C LYS A 235 -5.12 -21.78 -10.63
N PHE A 236 -6.40 -22.06 -10.41
CA PHE A 236 -7.47 -21.09 -10.62
C PHE A 236 -7.29 -19.83 -9.77
N SER A 237 -6.97 -20.00 -8.49
CA SER A 237 -6.70 -18.88 -7.59
C SER A 237 -5.45 -18.11 -8.01
N GLN A 238 -4.35 -18.80 -8.32
CA GLN A 238 -3.11 -18.16 -8.77
C GLN A 238 -3.31 -17.34 -10.06
N GLU A 239 -4.04 -17.88 -11.04
CA GLU A 239 -4.31 -17.20 -12.30
C GLU A 239 -5.26 -16.01 -12.09
N TYR A 240 -6.32 -16.16 -11.31
CA TYR A 240 -7.26 -15.09 -11.01
C TYR A 240 -6.59 -13.91 -10.27
N GLU A 241 -5.80 -14.19 -9.24
CA GLU A 241 -5.08 -13.14 -8.48
C GLU A 241 -3.98 -12.47 -9.31
N SER A 242 -3.53 -13.08 -10.42
CA SER A 242 -2.56 -12.47 -11.33
C SER A 242 -3.18 -11.47 -12.33
N ILE A 243 -4.51 -11.31 -12.33
CA ILE A 243 -5.20 -10.35 -13.21
C ILE A 243 -4.91 -8.93 -12.72
N GLU A 244 -3.87 -8.31 -13.29
CA GLU A 244 -3.55 -6.91 -13.07
C GLU A 244 -3.84 -6.09 -14.35
N PRO A 245 -4.70 -5.06 -14.29
CA PRO A 245 -5.00 -4.22 -15.45
C PRO A 245 -3.79 -3.38 -15.92
N GLY A 246 -2.71 -3.29 -15.11
CA GLY A 246 -1.44 -2.64 -15.44
C GLY A 246 -1.50 -1.13 -15.70
N GLN A 247 -2.70 -0.56 -15.72
CA GLN A 247 -2.99 0.85 -16.00
C GLN A 247 -3.71 1.47 -14.81
N GLN A 248 -3.33 2.69 -14.46
CA GLN A 248 -4.06 3.50 -13.47
C GLN A 248 -5.25 4.17 -14.15
N PHE A 249 -6.40 4.14 -13.49
CA PHE A 249 -7.63 4.76 -13.96
C PHE A 249 -8.10 5.79 -12.93
N THR A 250 -8.80 6.83 -13.41
CA THR A 250 -9.50 7.80 -12.57
C THR A 250 -10.99 7.48 -12.51
N TRP A 251 -11.66 7.99 -11.47
CA TRP A 251 -13.08 7.78 -11.22
C TRP A 251 -13.71 9.04 -10.58
N ASP A 252 -13.23 10.21 -10.98
CA ASP A 252 -13.55 11.48 -10.34
C ASP A 252 -15.06 11.76 -10.40
N HIS A 253 -15.71 11.44 -11.52
CA HIS A 253 -17.16 11.64 -11.67
C HIS A 253 -17.96 10.75 -10.72
N SER A 254 -17.48 9.52 -10.47
CA SER A 254 -18.10 8.61 -9.51
C SER A 254 -17.97 9.09 -8.06
N ASN A 255 -16.94 9.88 -7.77
CA ASN A 255 -16.63 10.40 -6.44
C ASN A 255 -17.17 11.81 -6.16
N MET A 256 -17.75 12.50 -7.14
CA MET A 256 -18.42 13.79 -6.92
C MET A 256 -19.53 13.64 -5.87
N GLU A 257 -19.65 14.60 -4.95
CA GLU A 257 -20.65 14.54 -3.85
C GLU A 257 -22.09 14.36 -4.37
N VAL A 258 -22.42 14.99 -5.50
CA VAL A 258 -23.73 14.88 -6.16
C VAL A 258 -23.99 13.50 -6.80
N ASN A 259 -22.94 12.71 -7.04
CA ASN A 259 -22.99 11.43 -7.74
C ASN A 259 -22.83 10.23 -6.81
N LYS A 260 -22.20 10.38 -5.63
CA LYS A 260 -22.13 9.35 -4.59
C LYS A 260 -23.46 8.64 -4.31
N PRO A 261 -24.61 9.32 -4.13
CA PRO A 261 -25.88 8.63 -3.88
C PRO A 261 -26.43 7.86 -5.10
N LYS A 262 -25.88 8.09 -6.29
CA LYS A 262 -26.24 7.36 -7.52
C LYS A 262 -25.51 6.02 -7.63
N ASN A 263 -24.55 5.74 -6.73
CA ASN A 263 -23.85 4.47 -6.64
C ASN A 263 -24.54 3.53 -5.66
N ARG A 264 -24.92 2.34 -6.12
CA ARG A 264 -25.50 1.30 -5.24
C ARG A 264 -24.52 0.87 -4.14
N TYR A 265 -23.23 0.77 -4.49
CA TYR A 265 -22.15 0.44 -3.58
C TYR A 265 -21.01 1.43 -3.77
N ALA A 266 -20.45 1.96 -2.69
CA ALA A 266 -19.39 2.97 -2.76
C ALA A 266 -18.06 2.44 -3.33
N ASN A 267 -17.85 1.11 -3.25
CA ASN A 267 -16.67 0.42 -3.78
C ASN A 267 -16.87 -0.13 -5.21
N VAL A 268 -18.05 0.07 -5.81
CA VAL A 268 -18.32 -0.33 -7.20
C VAL A 268 -18.66 0.93 -7.97
N ILE A 269 -17.72 1.38 -8.80
CA ILE A 269 -17.70 2.70 -9.42
C ILE A 269 -17.34 2.59 -10.90
N ALA A 270 -17.69 3.62 -11.68
CA ALA A 270 -17.33 3.71 -13.08
C ALA A 270 -16.03 4.49 -13.28
N TYR A 271 -15.12 3.95 -14.11
CA TYR A 271 -13.90 4.65 -14.54
C TYR A 271 -14.20 5.74 -15.58
N ASP A 272 -13.54 6.89 -15.47
CA ASP A 272 -13.85 8.07 -16.29
C ASP A 272 -13.64 7.86 -17.80
N HIS A 273 -12.61 7.10 -18.17
CA HIS A 273 -12.25 6.89 -19.58
C HIS A 273 -13.22 5.99 -20.36
N SER A 274 -14.03 5.19 -19.65
CA SER A 274 -14.97 4.24 -20.26
C SER A 274 -16.38 4.40 -19.73
N ARG A 275 -16.67 5.43 -18.93
CA ARG A 275 -18.01 5.66 -18.39
C ARG A 275 -18.99 6.02 -19.51
N VAL A 276 -20.24 5.60 -19.33
CA VAL A 276 -21.35 6.12 -20.15
C VAL A 276 -21.65 7.56 -19.72
N ILE A 277 -21.82 8.45 -20.69
CA ILE A 277 -22.10 9.88 -20.48
C ILE A 277 -23.52 10.15 -20.93
N LEU A 278 -24.39 10.54 -20.00
CA LEU A 278 -25.76 10.94 -20.32
C LEU A 278 -25.78 12.38 -20.89
N PRO A 279 -26.79 12.74 -21.70
CA PRO A 279 -27.01 14.13 -22.08
C PRO A 279 -27.17 15.00 -20.82
N PRO A 280 -26.39 16.09 -20.67
CA PRO A 280 -26.46 16.95 -19.49
C PRO A 280 -27.77 17.74 -19.47
N GLU A 281 -28.34 17.90 -18.28
CA GLU A 281 -29.50 18.76 -18.02
C GLU A 281 -29.04 20.14 -17.51
N ASP A 282 -29.66 21.20 -18.04
CA ASP A 282 -29.30 22.58 -17.72
C ASP A 282 -29.47 22.88 -16.22
N GLY A 283 -28.40 23.37 -15.58
CA GLY A 283 -28.39 23.73 -14.16
C GLY A 283 -28.30 22.56 -13.18
N ALA A 284 -28.30 21.31 -13.66
CA ALA A 284 -28.19 20.11 -12.81
C ALA A 284 -26.78 19.53 -12.84
N LEU A 285 -25.98 19.83 -11.80
CA LEU A 285 -24.63 19.27 -11.65
C LEU A 285 -24.66 17.74 -11.50
N GLY A 286 -23.84 17.05 -12.31
CA GLY A 286 -23.75 15.59 -12.33
C GLY A 286 -24.91 14.88 -13.03
N SER A 287 -25.76 15.60 -13.79
CA SER A 287 -26.83 15.00 -14.61
C SER A 287 -26.30 14.06 -15.69
N ASP A 288 -25.06 14.24 -16.12
CA ASP A 288 -24.36 13.40 -17.10
C ASP A 288 -23.90 12.04 -16.53
N TYR A 289 -24.02 11.82 -15.22
CA TYR A 289 -23.46 10.68 -14.53
C TYR A 289 -24.45 9.52 -14.34
N ILE A 290 -24.00 8.34 -14.77
CA ILE A 290 -24.56 7.02 -14.44
C ILE A 290 -23.40 6.07 -14.12
N ASN A 291 -23.57 5.20 -13.12
CA ASN A 291 -22.58 4.17 -12.79
C ASN A 291 -22.66 3.03 -13.82
N SER A 292 -21.95 3.20 -14.94
CA SER A 292 -21.92 2.27 -16.08
C SER A 292 -20.66 2.51 -16.93
N ASN A 293 -20.11 1.44 -17.50
CA ASN A 293 -18.99 1.45 -18.45
C ASN A 293 -19.36 0.71 -19.75
N TYR A 294 -18.76 1.09 -20.88
CA TYR A 294 -18.96 0.44 -22.19
C TYR A 294 -18.39 -0.98 -22.29
#